data_AF-A0A1X2HJ18-F1
#
_entry.id   AF-A0A1X2HJ18-F1
#
_cell.length_a   1.000
_cell.length_b   1.000
_cell.length_c   1.000
_cell.angle_alpha   90.00
_cell.angle_beta   90.00
_cell.angle_gamma   90.00
#
_symmetry.space_group_name_H-M   'P 1'
#
loop_
_entity.id
_entity.type
_entity.pdbx_description
1 polymer ?
#
loop_
_entity_poly.entity_id
_entity_poly.type
_entity_poly.pdbx_seq_one_letter_code
_entity_poly.pdbx_strand_id
1 'polypeptide(L)'
;MNVAFARGDRGLLEEVCLDSMYSNLKNQIKNRSNARWEWHYHGEVEAPRIVCVRCMGTSGVSKHGFSVGQVTVRMFTKQSMAVFDKKNRLIGGDPNKVHNVLEYVVFQKTISDPEDIWRVYGKIAPPHKVEQ
;
A
#
# COMPACT_ATOMS: atom_id res chain seq x y z
N MET A 1 4.57 2.98 -2.95
CA MET A 1 3.32 3.50 -2.35
C MET A 1 3.54 4.41 -1.13
N ASN A 2 4.02 3.93 0.04
CA ASN A 2 4.05 4.74 1.28
C ASN A 2 4.85 6.06 1.16
N VAL A 3 6.02 6.05 0.50
CA VAL A 3 6.79 7.27 0.20
C VAL A 3 6.00 8.27 -0.64
N ALA A 4 5.32 7.79 -1.69
CA ALA A 4 4.50 8.63 -2.56
C ALA A 4 3.33 9.25 -1.78
N PHE A 5 2.68 8.47 -0.92
CA PHE A 5 1.62 8.97 -0.03
C PHE A 5 2.12 10.04 0.93
N ALA A 6 3.26 9.83 1.60
CA ALA A 6 3.85 10.82 2.51
C ALA A 6 4.14 12.14 1.76
N ARG A 7 4.80 12.06 0.60
CA ARG A 7 5.12 13.22 -0.25
C ARG A 7 3.89 13.88 -0.89
N GLY A 8 2.77 13.18 -0.96
CA GLY A 8 1.58 13.65 -1.68
C GLY A 8 1.72 13.52 -3.21
N ASP A 9 2.62 12.66 -3.68
CA ASP A 9 2.88 12.41 -5.09
C ASP A 9 1.75 11.54 -5.66
N ARG A 10 0.84 12.18 -6.40
CA ARG A 10 -0.34 11.52 -6.97
C ARG A 10 0.00 10.71 -8.21
N GLY A 11 1.00 11.13 -8.99
CA GLY A 11 1.39 10.43 -10.23
C GLY A 11 1.96 9.06 -9.90
N LEU A 12 2.92 9.01 -8.99
CA LEU A 12 3.48 7.73 -8.56
C LEU A 12 2.45 6.84 -7.84
N LEU A 13 1.47 7.42 -7.15
CA LEU A 13 0.38 6.64 -6.56
C LEU A 13 -0.56 6.02 -7.61
N GLU A 14 -0.82 6.71 -8.71
CA GLU A 14 -1.64 6.22 -9.81
C GLU A 14 -0.96 5.07 -10.56
N GLU A 15 0.36 5.12 -10.69
CA GLU A 15 1.15 4.04 -11.30
C GLU A 15 1.20 2.77 -10.43
N VAL A 16 1.35 2.92 -9.10
CA VAL A 16 1.60 1.78 -8.20
C VAL A 16 0.34 1.19 -7.56
N CYS A 17 -0.80 1.88 -7.64
CA CYS A 17 -2.07 1.45 -7.04
C CYS A 17 -3.15 1.25 -8.10
N LEU A 18 -4.14 0.41 -7.80
CA LEU A 18 -5.37 0.37 -8.58
C LEU A 18 -6.33 1.48 -8.17
N ASP A 19 -7.30 1.78 -9.04
CA ASP A 19 -8.21 2.93 -8.95
C ASP A 19 -8.86 3.12 -7.58
N SER A 20 -9.30 2.03 -6.95
CA SER A 20 -9.92 2.09 -5.62
C SER A 20 -8.94 2.55 -4.55
N MET A 21 -7.74 1.95 -4.49
CA MET A 21 -6.71 2.33 -3.53
C MET A 21 -6.17 3.73 -3.82
N TYR A 22 -5.93 4.06 -5.09
CA TYR A 22 -5.52 5.39 -5.51
C TYR A 22 -6.53 6.46 -5.08
N SER A 23 -7.82 6.24 -5.35
CA SER A 23 -8.89 7.18 -4.99
C SER A 23 -8.97 7.40 -3.48
N ASN A 24 -8.84 6.33 -2.69
CA ASN A 24 -8.81 6.40 -1.23
C ASN A 24 -7.61 7.23 -0.74
N LEU A 25 -6.40 6.94 -1.22
CA LEU A 25 -5.19 7.64 -0.82
C LEU A 25 -5.20 9.11 -1.26
N LYS A 26 -5.69 9.38 -2.48
CA LYS A 26 -5.86 10.74 -3.02
C LYS A 26 -6.81 11.56 -2.15
N ASN A 27 -7.92 10.98 -1.69
CA ASN A 27 -8.86 11.66 -0.79
C ASN A 27 -8.24 11.93 0.58
N GLN A 28 -7.46 10.99 1.13
CA GLN A 28 -6.71 11.23 2.37
C GLN A 28 -5.69 12.36 2.22
N ILE A 29 -4.98 12.44 1.09
CA ILE A 29 -4.05 13.54 0.79
C ILE A 29 -4.79 14.89 0.68
N LYS A 30 -6.00 14.91 0.13
CA LYS A 30 -6.81 16.14 0.07
C LYS A 30 -7.30 16.60 1.44
N ASN A 31 -7.65 15.65 2.30
CA ASN A 31 -8.26 15.93 3.60
C ASN A 31 -7.25 16.13 4.74
N ARG A 32 -5.97 15.75 4.54
CA ARG A 32 -4.94 15.99 5.56
C ARG A 32 -4.62 17.48 5.66
N SER A 33 -4.33 17.94 6.89
CA SER A 33 -3.83 19.30 7.13
C SER A 33 -2.62 19.61 6.25
N ASN A 34 -2.41 20.90 5.92
CA ASN A 34 -1.22 21.36 5.20
C ASN A 34 0.04 21.21 6.08
N ALA A 35 0.48 19.95 6.19
CA ALA A 35 1.55 19.41 7.00
C ALA A 35 2.40 18.52 6.10
N ARG A 36 3.70 18.47 6.38
CA ARG A 36 4.68 17.69 5.65
C ARG A 36 4.82 16.34 6.34
N TRP A 37 4.59 15.26 5.59
CA TRP A 37 4.71 13.90 6.11
C TRP A 37 6.02 13.29 5.63
N GLU A 38 6.73 12.64 6.53
CA GLU A 38 7.90 11.82 6.24
C GLU A 38 7.61 10.38 6.64
N TRP A 39 8.01 9.45 5.79
CA TRP A 39 7.93 8.03 6.05
C TRP A 39 9.23 7.38 5.59
N HIS A 40 9.78 6.52 6.43
CA HIS A 40 11.02 5.81 6.17
C HIS A 40 10.86 4.31 6.38
N TYR A 41 11.52 3.56 5.50
CA TYR A 41 11.69 2.12 5.60
C TYR A 41 13.07 1.82 6.19
N HIS A 42 13.10 0.98 7.23
CA HIS A 42 14.32 0.61 7.96
C HIS A 42 14.69 -0.87 7.82
N GLY A 43 14.00 -1.60 6.95
CA GLY A 43 14.24 -3.02 6.71
C GLY A 43 13.09 -3.93 7.17
N GLU A 44 13.36 -5.22 7.12
CA GLU A 44 12.39 -6.28 7.43
C GLU A 44 12.59 -6.77 8.86
N VAL A 45 11.49 -7.01 9.57
CA VAL A 45 11.54 -7.84 10.79
C VAL A 45 11.57 -9.31 10.38
N GLU A 46 10.77 -9.66 9.36
CA GLU A 46 10.73 -10.98 8.73
C GLU A 46 10.54 -10.81 7.23
N ALA A 47 11.14 -11.73 6.45
CA ALA A 47 10.97 -11.76 5.00
C ALA A 47 9.47 -11.81 4.61
N PRO A 48 9.03 -11.03 3.60
CA PRO A 48 7.66 -11.06 3.12
C PRO A 48 7.23 -12.45 2.70
N ARG A 49 5.99 -12.83 3.02
CA ARG A 49 5.44 -14.15 2.69
C ARG A 49 4.13 -14.02 1.93
N ILE A 50 3.99 -14.77 0.84
CA ILE A 50 2.71 -14.94 0.17
C ILE A 50 1.83 -15.78 1.08
N VAL A 51 0.67 -15.27 1.47
CA VAL A 51 -0.28 -15.97 2.36
C VAL A 51 -1.51 -16.48 1.64
N CYS A 52 -1.86 -15.86 0.50
CA CYS A 52 -3.01 -16.26 -0.30
C CYS A 52 -2.80 -15.84 -1.75
N VAL A 53 -3.11 -16.74 -2.68
CA VAL A 53 -3.22 -16.45 -4.11
C VAL A 53 -4.62 -16.84 -4.54
N ARG A 54 -5.30 -15.94 -5.25
CA ARG A 54 -6.62 -16.19 -5.82
C ARG A 54 -6.65 -15.75 -7.28
N CYS A 55 -7.27 -16.55 -8.12
CA CYS A 55 -7.57 -16.18 -9.49
C CYS A 55 -9.08 -16.15 -9.65
N MET A 56 -9.59 -15.04 -10.21
CA MET A 56 -11.00 -14.84 -10.48
C MET A 56 -11.13 -14.61 -11.99
N GLY A 57 -12.03 -15.33 -12.64
CA GLY A 57 -12.30 -15.16 -14.06
C GLY A 57 -13.76 -15.49 -14.36
N THR A 58 -14.31 -14.86 -15.40
CA THR A 58 -15.64 -15.21 -15.88
C THR A 58 -15.56 -16.56 -16.59
N SER A 59 -15.88 -17.64 -15.89
CA SER A 59 -16.11 -18.95 -16.52
C SER A 59 -17.42 -18.89 -17.31
N GLY A 60 -17.36 -18.39 -18.56
CA GLY A 60 -18.52 -18.26 -19.43
C GLY A 60 -18.17 -17.70 -20.82
N VAL A 61 -17.97 -18.62 -21.77
CA VAL A 61 -18.22 -18.47 -23.23
C VAL A 61 -17.73 -17.18 -23.92
N SER A 62 -16.53 -16.70 -23.64
CA SER A 62 -15.86 -15.82 -24.60
C SER A 62 -14.38 -16.16 -24.71
N LYS A 63 -13.86 -16.19 -25.95
CA LYS A 63 -12.45 -16.44 -26.26
C LYS A 63 -11.51 -15.33 -25.76
N HIS A 64 -12.03 -14.33 -25.05
CA HIS A 64 -11.36 -13.12 -24.57
C HIS A 64 -11.53 -12.94 -23.04
N GLY A 65 -11.68 -14.04 -22.29
CA GLY A 65 -12.07 -14.03 -20.88
C GLY A 65 -11.19 -13.14 -20.00
N PHE A 66 -11.81 -12.14 -19.36
CA PHE A 66 -11.17 -11.30 -18.35
C PHE A 66 -10.86 -12.15 -17.11
N SER A 67 -9.58 -12.21 -16.76
CA SER A 67 -9.11 -12.94 -15.58
C SER A 67 -8.17 -12.07 -14.77
N VAL A 68 -8.33 -12.12 -13.46
CA VAL A 68 -7.57 -11.33 -12.50
C VAL A 68 -6.90 -12.26 -11.50
N GLY A 69 -5.62 -12.02 -11.26
CA GLY A 69 -4.86 -12.64 -10.18
C GLY A 69 -4.74 -11.67 -9.01
N GLN A 70 -4.98 -12.15 -7.80
CA GLN A 70 -4.73 -11.45 -6.56
C GLN A 70 -3.74 -12.22 -5.70
N VAL A 71 -2.74 -11.53 -5.16
CA VAL A 71 -1.73 -12.09 -4.27
C VAL A 71 -1.72 -11.26 -2.99
N THR A 72 -2.04 -11.90 -1.87
CA THR A 72 -1.91 -11.28 -0.55
C THR A 72 -0.55 -11.61 0.02
N VAL A 73 0.22 -10.57 0.36
CA VAL A 73 1.55 -10.68 0.92
C VAL A 73 1.54 -10.14 2.34
N ARG A 74 1.98 -10.95 3.29
CA ARG A 74 2.28 -10.53 4.65
C ARG A 74 3.64 -9.85 4.65
N MET A 75 3.68 -8.58 5.05
CA MET A 75 4.90 -7.78 5.16
C MET A 75 5.09 -7.37 6.61
N PHE A 76 6.22 -7.75 7.22
CA PHE A 76 6.56 -7.34 8.58
C PHE A 76 7.84 -6.53 8.57
N THR A 77 7.70 -5.21 8.74
CA THR A 77 8.76 -4.25 8.40
C THR A 77 9.01 -3.27 9.53
N LYS A 78 10.20 -2.69 9.55
CA LYS A 78 10.59 -1.60 10.45
C LYS A 78 10.35 -0.28 9.74
N GLN A 79 9.53 0.59 10.31
CA GLN A 79 9.12 1.86 9.70
C GLN A 79 9.22 3.01 10.71
N SER A 80 9.52 4.22 10.25
CA SER A 80 9.30 5.45 11.04
C SER A 80 8.45 6.44 10.27
N MET A 81 7.71 7.27 10.99
CA MET A 81 6.84 8.29 10.41
C MET A 81 6.85 9.54 11.27
N ALA A 82 6.92 10.69 10.61
CA ALA A 82 6.86 11.99 11.24
C ALA A 82 5.96 12.94 10.45
N VAL A 83 5.29 13.83 11.16
CA VAL A 83 4.43 14.87 10.59
C VAL A 83 4.92 16.21 11.10
N PHE A 84 5.22 17.12 10.19
CA PHE A 84 5.71 18.45 10.48
C PHE A 84 4.69 19.50 10.05
N ASP A 85 4.57 20.58 10.82
CA ASP A 85 3.77 21.72 10.42
C ASP A 85 4.48 22.56 9.32
N LYS A 86 3.84 23.65 8.88
CA LYS A 86 4.41 24.59 7.90
C LYS A 86 5.69 25.29 8.36
N LYS A 87 5.98 25.29 9.66
CA LYS A 87 7.19 25.86 10.27
C LYS A 87 8.25 24.79 10.53
N ASN A 88 8.11 23.58 9.96
CA ASN A 88 8.96 22.42 10.19
C ASN A 88 9.07 21.97 11.64
N ARG A 89 8.05 22.26 12.47
CA ARG A 89 7.98 21.73 13.84
C ARG A 89 7.31 20.36 13.81
N LEU A 90 7.86 19.40 14.54
CA LEU A 90 7.28 18.07 14.69
C LEU A 90 5.94 18.18 15.43
N ILE A 91 4.86 17.73 14.81
CA ILE A 91 3.49 17.77 15.35
C ILE A 91 2.85 16.38 15.47
N GLY A 92 3.51 15.34 14.96
CA GLY A 92 3.05 13.96 15.09
C GLY A 92 4.12 12.96 14.71
N GLY A 93 4.06 11.78 15.33
CA GLY A 93 5.07 10.74 15.14
C GLY A 93 6.45 11.15 15.66
N ASP A 94 7.47 10.41 15.22
CA ASP A 94 8.87 10.66 15.52
C ASP A 94 9.73 10.06 14.40
N PRO A 95 10.57 10.86 13.73
CA PRO A 95 11.39 10.37 12.61
C PRO A 95 12.44 9.33 13.05
N ASN A 96 12.89 9.41 14.32
CA ASN A 96 13.93 8.55 14.88
C ASN A 96 13.38 7.30 15.56
N LYS A 97 12.07 7.29 15.90
CA LYS A 97 11.44 6.13 16.51
C LYS A 97 11.00 5.14 15.44
N VAL A 98 11.68 3.99 15.43
CA VAL A 98 11.36 2.88 14.53
C VAL A 98 10.32 1.97 15.17
N HIS A 99 9.26 1.69 14.43
CA HIS A 99 8.17 0.79 14.82
C HIS A 99 8.16 -0.45 13.94
N ASN A 100 7.83 -1.60 14.54
CA ASN A 100 7.53 -2.82 13.82
C ASN A 100 6.08 -2.75 13.31
N VAL A 101 5.90 -2.87 12.00
CA VAL A 101 4.61 -2.69 11.32
C VAL A 101 4.30 -3.96 10.51
N LEU A 102 3.24 -4.67 10.92
CA LEU A 102 2.73 -5.85 10.23
C LEU A 102 1.54 -5.46 9.36
N GLU A 103 1.65 -5.69 8.05
CA GLU A 103 0.62 -5.35 7.06
C GLU A 103 0.37 -6.52 6.11
N TYR A 104 -0.87 -6.67 5.67
CA TYR A 104 -1.24 -7.61 4.60
C TYR A 104 -1.60 -6.81 3.37
N VAL A 105 -0.70 -6.77 2.39
CA VAL A 105 -0.88 -6.00 1.15
C VAL A 105 -1.41 -6.92 0.07
N VAL A 106 -2.51 -6.52 -0.56
CA VAL A 106 -3.10 -7.24 -1.69
C VAL A 106 -2.61 -6.60 -2.98
N PHE A 107 -1.88 -7.37 -3.77
CA PHE A 107 -1.52 -7.03 -5.14
C PHE A 107 -2.51 -7.66 -6.10
N GLN A 108 -2.79 -6.96 -7.20
CA GLN A 108 -3.65 -7.46 -8.25
C GLN A 108 -3.06 -7.15 -9.62
N LYS A 109 -3.24 -8.08 -10.55
CA LYS A 109 -2.95 -7.92 -11.98
C LYS A 109 -4.07 -8.58 -12.79
N THR A 110 -4.45 -7.97 -13.91
CA THR A 110 -5.25 -8.61 -14.96
C THR A 110 -4.35 -9.62 -15.66
N ILE A 111 -4.49 -10.90 -15.35
CA ILE A 111 -3.61 -11.96 -15.89
C ILE A 111 -3.90 -12.28 -17.35
N SER A 112 -5.09 -11.92 -17.84
CA SER A 112 -5.45 -12.02 -19.26
C SER A 112 -4.83 -10.91 -20.12
N ASP A 113 -4.24 -9.89 -19.50
CA ASP A 113 -3.53 -8.79 -20.17
C ASP A 113 -2.01 -8.94 -19.93
N PRO A 114 -1.21 -9.23 -20.97
CA PRO A 114 0.23 -9.40 -20.83
C PRO A 114 0.93 -8.10 -20.41
N GLU A 115 0.40 -6.94 -20.82
CA GLU A 115 1.00 -5.62 -20.59
C GLU A 115 0.65 -5.04 -19.21
N ASP A 116 -0.38 -5.59 -18.54
CA ASP A 116 -0.73 -5.13 -17.20
C ASP A 116 0.36 -5.49 -16.18
N ILE A 117 0.43 -4.73 -15.10
CA ILE A 117 1.45 -4.88 -14.05
C ILE A 117 0.80 -5.11 -12.69
N TRP A 118 1.55 -5.73 -11.78
CA TRP A 118 1.11 -5.89 -10.40
C TRP A 118 1.04 -4.54 -9.68
N ARG A 119 -0.17 -4.17 -9.26
CA ARG A 119 -0.44 -2.93 -8.53
C ARG A 119 -1.09 -3.23 -7.19
N VAL A 120 -0.97 -2.29 -6.25
CA VAL A 120 -1.60 -2.42 -4.93
C VAL A 120 -3.12 -2.24 -5.09
N TYR A 121 -3.84 -3.32 -4.83
CA TYR A 121 -5.31 -3.31 -4.76
C TYR A 121 -5.81 -2.77 -3.44
N GLY A 122 -5.14 -3.12 -2.34
CA GLY A 122 -5.53 -2.68 -1.01
C GLY A 122 -4.70 -3.29 0.12
N LYS A 123 -5.13 -3.03 1.36
CA LYS A 123 -4.56 -3.61 2.58
C LYS A 123 -5.66 -4.30 3.39
N ILE A 124 -5.32 -5.40 4.05
CA ILE A 124 -6.21 -6.14 4.94
C ILE A 124 -5.73 -5.94 6.38
N ALA A 125 -6.67 -5.81 7.31
CA ALA A 125 -6.35 -5.77 8.73
C ALA A 125 -5.77 -7.13 9.17
N PRO A 126 -4.72 -7.13 10.02
CA PRO A 126 -4.21 -8.39 10.57
C PRO A 126 -5.32 -9.08 11.38
N PRO A 127 -5.38 -10.42 11.37
CA PRO A 127 -6.42 -11.18 12.08
C PRO A 127 -6.32 -11.05 13.61
N HIS A 128 -5.18 -10.61 14.13
CA HIS A 128 -4.95 -10.28 15.54
C HIS A 128 -4.15 -8.98 15.64
N LYS A 129 -4.33 -8.24 16.74
CA LYS A 129 -3.45 -7.12 17.07
C LYS A 129 -2.07 -7.68 17.40
N VAL A 130 -1.05 -7.25 16.67
CA VAL A 130 0.34 -7.49 17.06
C VAL A 130 0.62 -6.54 18.22
N GLU A 131 0.97 -7.07 19.39
CA GLU A 131 1.47 -6.24 20.49
C GLU A 131 2.77 -5.55 20.03
N GLN A 132 2.82 -4.23 20.22
CA GLN A 132 3.94 -3.38 19.81
C GLN A 132 5.07 -3.40 20.82
#